data_AF-A0A3D1QIR1-F1
#
_entry.id   AF-A0A3D1QIR1-F1
#
_cell.length_a   1.000
_cell.length_b   1.000
_cell.length_c   1.000
_cell.angle_alpha   90.00
_cell.angle_beta   90.00
_cell.angle_gamma   90.00
#
_symmetry.space_group_name_H-M   'P 1'
#
loop_
_entity.id
_entity.type
_entity.pdbx_description
1 polymer ?
#
loop_
_entity_poly.entity_id
_entity_poly.type
_entity_poly.pdbx_seq_one_letter_code
_entity_poly.pdbx_strand_id
1 'polypeptide(L)' 'YKTYIKKKIIEQIRENPDIYFDNYEELVEQTFNINSFYCTSQGVVVYFQQYDIAPYASGIREFLLPYNKCIIDPVRKC' A
#
# COMPACT_ATOMS: atom_id res chain seq x y z
N TYR A 1 5.44 12.53 3.51
CA TYR A 1 5.42 11.08 3.80
C TYR A 1 4.33 10.34 3.02
N LYS A 2 3.07 10.83 2.98
CA LYS A 2 1.97 10.21 2.22
C LYS A 2 2.30 9.94 0.73
N THR A 3 2.89 10.92 0.05
CA THR A 3 3.30 10.81 -1.36
C THR A 3 4.32 9.70 -1.61
N TYR A 4 5.25 9.47 -0.67
CA TYR A 4 6.25 8.42 -0.79
C TYR A 4 5.61 7.03 -0.72
N ILE A 5 4.67 6.85 0.21
CA ILE A 5 3.92 5.60 0.37
C ILE A 5 3.09 5.32 -0.89
N LYS A 6 2.31 6.31 -1.36
CA LYS A 6 1.53 6.20 -2.60
C LYS A 6 2.40 5.79 -3.79
N LYS A 7 3.55 6.46 -3.98
CA LYS A 7 4.48 6.15 -5.07
C LYS A 7 5.00 4.72 -4.98
N LYS A 8 5.36 4.24 -3.77
CA LYS A 8 5.82 2.87 -3.55
C LYS A 8 4.74 1.83 -3.86
N ILE A 9 3.49 2.11 -3.50
CA ILE A 9 2.34 1.25 -3.83
C ILE A 9 2.14 1.19 -5.34
N ILE A 10 2.13 2.34 -6.01
CA ILE A 10 1.99 2.43 -7.47
C ILE A 10 3.11 1.67 -8.18
N GLU A 11 4.36 1.78 -7.70
CA GLU A 11 5.49 1.00 -8.24
C GLU A 11 5.25 -0.51 -8.12
N GLN A 12 4.76 -1.01 -6.97
CA GLN A 12 4.44 -2.44 -6.79
C GLN A 12 3.26 -2.90 -7.66
N ILE A 13 2.25 -2.04 -7.83
CA ILE A 13 1.11 -2.33 -8.73
C ILE A 13 1.58 -2.48 -10.17
N ARG A 14 2.50 -1.62 -10.62
CA ARG A 14 3.08 -1.66 -11.97
C ARG A 14 3.86 -2.93 -12.28
N GLU A 15 4.30 -3.69 -11.28
CA GLU A 15 4.92 -5.00 -11.51
C GLU A 15 3.89 -6.05 -11.96
N ASN A 16 2.62 -5.90 -11.59
CA ASN A 16 1.53 -6.79 -11.97
C ASN A 16 0.23 -6.00 -12.22
N PRO A 17 0.14 -5.17 -13.28
CA PRO A 17 -1.00 -4.29 -13.51
C PRO A 17 -2.28 -5.07 -13.88
N ASP A 18 -2.17 -6.29 -14.42
CA ASP A 18 -3.27 -7.12 -14.93
C ASP A 18 -4.40 -7.39 -13.91
N ILE A 19 -4.06 -7.37 -12.61
CA ILE A 19 -5.02 -7.66 -11.53
C ILE A 19 -5.75 -6.41 -11.01
N TYR A 20 -5.41 -5.23 -11.51
CA TYR A 20 -5.93 -3.93 -11.06
C TYR A 20 -6.72 -3.23 -12.18
N PHE A 21 -7.56 -2.27 -11.80
CA PHE A 21 -8.28 -1.45 -12.77
C PHE A 21 -7.34 -0.47 -13.49
N ASP A 22 -7.61 -0.10 -14.75
CA ASP A 22 -6.81 0.89 -15.48
C ASP A 22 -6.61 2.21 -14.72
N ASN A 23 -7.61 2.64 -13.94
CA ASN A 23 -7.57 3.85 -13.12
C ASN A 23 -6.99 3.62 -11.71
N TYR A 24 -6.14 2.61 -11.51
CA TYR A 24 -5.57 2.28 -10.20
C TYR A 24 -4.82 3.47 -9.55
N GLU A 25 -4.19 4.35 -10.33
CA GLU A 25 -3.49 5.52 -9.78
C GLU A 25 -4.46 6.48 -9.07
N GLU A 26 -5.60 6.77 -9.70
CA GLU A 26 -6.64 7.64 -9.14
C GLU A 26 -7.37 6.96 -7.98
N LEU A 27 -7.65 5.66 -8.11
CA LEU A 27 -8.25 4.86 -7.05
C LEU A 27 -7.37 4.81 -5.82
N VAL A 28 -6.06 4.59 -5.97
CA VAL A 28 -5.10 4.68 -4.86
C VAL A 28 -5.14 6.06 -4.22
N GLU A 29 -5.33 7.14 -4.98
CA GLU A 29 -5.44 8.47 -4.37
C GLU A 29 -6.71 8.67 -3.55
N GLN A 30 -7.85 8.17 -4.03
CA GLN A 30 -9.15 8.31 -3.41
C GLN A 30 -9.36 7.36 -2.22
N THR A 31 -8.90 6.12 -2.35
CA THR A 31 -9.12 5.04 -1.38
C THR A 31 -8.00 4.91 -0.35
N PHE A 32 -6.84 5.55 -0.58
CA PHE A 32 -5.74 5.51 0.37
C PHE A 32 -6.15 6.10 1.71
N ASN A 33 -6.28 5.22 2.70
CA ASN A 33 -6.60 5.57 4.06
C ASN A 33 -5.35 5.43 4.93
N ILE A 34 -4.99 6.52 5.61
CA ILE A 34 -3.84 6.54 6.53
C ILE A 34 -4.02 5.62 7.73
N ASN A 35 -5.24 5.18 8.04
CA ASN A 35 -5.52 4.25 9.15
C ASN A 35 -5.57 2.78 8.68
N SER A 36 -5.59 2.52 7.37
CA SER A 36 -5.60 1.16 6.81
C SER A 36 -4.18 0.61 6.66
N PHE A 37 -3.46 0.54 7.78
CA PHE A 37 -2.14 -0.08 7.84
C PHE A 37 -1.98 -0.88 9.14
N TYR A 38 -1.05 -1.82 9.11
CA TYR A 38 -0.60 -2.51 10.30
C TYR A 38 0.92 -2.69 10.27
N CYS A 39 1.51 -2.80 11.45
CA CYS A 39 2.95 -2.98 11.59
C CYS A 39 3.28 -4.47 11.67
N THR A 40 4.35 -4.86 10.99
CA THR A 40 4.94 -6.20 11.05
C THR A 40 6.42 -6.06 11.41
N SER A 41 7.07 -7.14 11.83
CA SER A 41 8.50 -7.11 12.14
C SER A 41 9.40 -6.74 10.95
N GLN A 42 8.89 -6.81 9.72
CA GLN A 42 9.63 -6.47 8.50
C GLN A 42 9.36 -5.03 8.01
N GLY A 43 8.23 -4.44 8.39
CA GLY A 43 7.79 -3.16 7.84
C GLY A 43 6.34 -2.81 8.15
N VAL A 44 5.88 -1.70 7.57
CA VAL A 44 4.49 -1.28 7.60
C VAL A 44 3.78 -1.89 6.40
N VAL A 45 2.69 -2.62 6.62
CA VAL A 45 1.84 -3.12 5.55
C VAL A 45 0.62 -2.22 5.42
N VAL A 46 0.39 -1.70 4.22
CA VAL A 46 -0.81 -0.94 3.87
C VAL A 46 -1.73 -1.86 3.09
N TYR A 47 -3.01 -1.90 3.44
CA TYR A 47 -3.98 -2.76 2.79
C TYR A 47 -5.16 -1.96 2.22
N PHE A 48 -5.64 -2.38 1.06
CA PHE A 48 -6.81 -1.82 0.38
C PHE A 48 -7.96 -2.82 0.45
N GLN A 49 -9.18 -2.33 0.64
CA GLN A 49 -10.36 -3.18 0.68
C GLN A 49 -10.64 -3.79 -0.70
N GLN A 50 -11.46 -4.82 -0.69
CA GLN A 50 -11.98 -5.40 -1.92
C GLN A 50 -12.73 -4.32 -2.72
N TYR A 51 -12.55 -4.30 -4.04
CA TYR A 51 -13.15 -3.32 -4.94
C TYR A 51 -12.54 -1.89 -4.90
N ASP A 52 -11.63 -1.58 -3.96
CA ASP A 52 -10.98 -0.25 -3.94
C ASP A 52 -10.10 -0.03 -5.18
N ILE A 53 -9.17 -0.96 -5.44
CA ILE A 53 -8.16 -0.83 -6.52
C ILE A 53 -8.18 -2.00 -7.50
N ALA A 54 -8.89 -3.07 -7.15
CA ALA A 54 -8.94 -4.32 -7.91
C ALA A 54 -10.32 -4.98 -7.72
N PRO A 55 -10.79 -5.79 -8.68
CA PRO A 55 -12.06 -6.51 -8.55
C PRO A 55 -12.05 -7.45 -7.34
N TYR A 56 -13.24 -7.83 -6.88
CA TYR A 56 -13.43 -8.73 -5.72
C TYR A 56 -12.60 -10.02 -5.82
N ALA A 57 -12.44 -10.55 -7.05
CA ALA A 57 -11.64 -11.74 -7.32
C ALA A 57 -10.18 -11.64 -6.88
N SER A 58 -9.62 -10.42 -6.83
CA SER A 58 -8.24 -10.15 -6.40
C SER A 58 -8.08 -10.08 -4.87
N GLY A 59 -9.19 -10.09 -4.11
CA GLY A 59 -9.20 -10.04 -2.66
C GLY A 59 -8.71 -8.70 -2.09
N ILE A 60 -8.27 -8.75 -0.82
CA ILE A 60 -7.64 -7.62 -0.14
C ILE A 60 -6.21 -7.49 -0.67
N ARG A 61 -5.81 -6.28 -1.07
CA ARG A 61 -4.47 -6.03 -1.61
C ARG A 61 -3.57 -5.46 -0.53
N GLU A 62 -2.52 -6.19 -0.20
CA GLU A 62 -1.55 -5.82 0.84
C GLU A 62 -0.23 -5.41 0.19
N PHE A 63 0.30 -4.27 0.63
CA PHE A 63 1.56 -3.72 0.15
C PHE A 63 2.51 -3.56 1.33
N LEU A 64 3.57 -4.37 1.34
CA LEU A 64 4.62 -4.28 2.35
C LEU A 64 5.55 -3.11 2.02
N LEU A 65 5.67 -2.17 2.95
CA LEU A 65 6.68 -1.13 2.93
C LEU A 65 7.73 -1.43 4.01
N PRO A 66 8.94 -1.87 3.64
CA PRO A 66 9.98 -2.20 4.60
C PRO A 66 10.43 -0.96 5.39
N TYR A 67 10.81 -1.18 6.65
CA TYR A 67 11.38 -0.10 7.47
C TYR A 67 12.67 0.43 6.84
N ASN A 68 12.77 1.76 6.71
CA ASN A 68 13.91 2.41 6.07
C ASN A 68 14.09 3.82 6.66
N LYS A 69 15.04 4.63 6.16
CA LYS A 69 15.24 6.02 6.65
C LYS A 69 13.96 6.87 6.70
N CYS A 70 12.98 6.62 5.83
CA CYS A 70 11.71 7.34 5.81
C CYS A 70 10.57 6.66 6.62
N ILE A 71 10.66 5.35 6.87
CA ILE A 71 9.65 4.58 7.63
C ILE A 71 10.36 4.04 8.86
N ILE A 72 10.20 4.76 9.96
CA ILE A 72 10.93 4.49 11.20
C ILE A 72 10.30 3.27 11.87
N ASP A 73 11.14 2.28 12.12
CA ASP A 73 10.77 1.10 12.91
C ASP A 73 10.41 1.53 14.34
N PRO A 74 9.23 1.17 14.86
CA PRO A 74 8.79 1.58 16.19
C PRO A 74 9.67 0.98 17.31
N VAL A 75 10.37 -0.13 17.06
CA VAL A 75 11.28 -0.78 18.01
C VAL A 75 12.60 -0.01 18.12
N ARG A 76 13.07 0.61 17.03
CA ARG A 76 14.24 1.53 17.01
C ARG A 76 13.98 2.90 17.64
N LYS A 77 12.74 3.20 18.04
CA LYS A 77 12.38 4.48 18.66
C LYS A 77 12.58 4.49 20.18
N CYS A 78 12.95 3.34 20.76
CA CYS A 78 13.28 3.17 22.17
C CYS A 78 14.78 3.24 22.43
#